data_AF-A0A7Y4R9X3-F1
#
_entry.id   AF-A0A7Y4R9X3-F1
#
_cell.length_a   1.000
_cell.length_b   1.000
_cell.length_c   1.000
_cell.angle_alpha   90.00
_cell.angle_beta   90.00
_cell.angle_gamma   90.00
#
_symmetry.space_group_name_H-M   'P 1'
#
loop_
_entity.id
_entity.type
_entity.pdbx_description
1 polymer ?
#
loop_
_entity_poly.entity_id
_entity_poly.type
_entity_poly.pdbx_seq_one_letter_code
_entity_poly.pdbx_strand_id
1 'polypeptide(L)'
;MRTTDAKTKAIGTFWIVLLLPVVFFAGCALSPTGMTPPPNDADGDGVRDTADDCPDTPSGSAIDARGCTAEGPDVDGDAVPDSADRCEDTAPGAAVDATGCAAEQLDNDGDGDGVNDALDECARTPVTVEVDDSGCPVSAPGTPDSDDDGVPNDVDQCANTTDGADVDPNGCADSQLDTDGDNVSDDRDECPTTPPQTVVSANGCPETAPPPPPTGPAPVVLGTAGDFVILAKSGIDTVPNSVVTGDIGVSPIDSTAITGFSLTLDASTTFSTSPQVTGLVFAADYSAPTPAEMTAAISDMETAFTNAAGRPTPDFTELGAGDISGLTLVPGLYKWGTGVLISTDVTLSGGSNDVWIFQIAGGITQASATSVVLAGGALPKNIFWQAFGAVALDTTAHFEGIVLSQTEITLATGASINGRLLSQTAVSLDQNTVTEPAP
;
A
#
# COMPACT_ATOMS: atom_id res chain seq x y z
N MET A 1 2.98 56.89 -19.15
CA MET A 1 3.55 57.34 -20.43
C MET A 1 3.22 56.26 -21.46
N ARG A 2 2.34 56.60 -22.42
CA ARG A 2 1.95 55.87 -23.66
C ARG A 2 1.18 54.54 -23.49
N THR A 3 -0.15 54.44 -23.75
CA THR A 3 -0.90 54.42 -25.05
C THR A 3 -0.43 53.27 -25.95
N THR A 4 -1.28 52.36 -26.46
CA THR A 4 -2.42 52.61 -27.37
C THR A 4 -3.35 51.40 -27.56
N ASP A 5 -4.64 51.71 -27.69
CA ASP A 5 -5.70 51.01 -28.43
C ASP A 5 -5.32 50.57 -29.86
N ALA A 6 -5.96 49.50 -30.36
CA ALA A 6 -6.24 49.34 -31.79
C ALA A 6 -7.51 48.50 -32.04
N LYS A 7 -8.55 49.17 -32.53
CA LYS A 7 -9.79 48.63 -33.12
C LYS A 7 -9.58 48.09 -34.54
N THR A 8 -10.66 47.47 -35.05
CA THR A 8 -11.15 47.36 -36.46
C THR A 8 -10.90 45.96 -37.07
N LYS A 9 -11.89 45.22 -37.62
CA LYS A 9 -12.71 45.59 -38.79
C LYS A 9 -13.85 44.56 -39.05
N ALA A 10 -15.02 45.07 -39.42
CA ALA A 10 -16.21 44.33 -39.84
C ALA A 10 -16.24 44.07 -41.35
N ILE A 11 -16.79 42.93 -41.82
CA ILE A 11 -17.36 42.62 -43.15
C ILE A 11 -18.11 41.28 -42.99
N GLY A 12 -19.32 40.95 -43.48
CA GLY A 12 -20.34 41.59 -44.29
C GLY A 12 -21.35 40.49 -44.68
N THR A 13 -22.64 40.77 -44.51
CA THR A 13 -23.80 39.90 -44.81
C THR A 13 -23.97 39.72 -46.33
N PHE A 14 -24.36 38.54 -46.80
CA PHE A 14 -24.85 38.35 -48.17
C PHE A 14 -26.08 37.43 -48.19
N TRP A 15 -27.23 38.05 -48.49
CA TRP A 15 -28.50 37.40 -48.83
C TRP A 15 -28.53 37.16 -50.34
N ILE A 16 -28.89 35.96 -50.79
CA ILE A 16 -29.33 35.71 -52.17
C ILE A 16 -30.71 35.08 -52.11
N VAL A 17 -31.70 35.90 -52.42
CA VAL A 17 -33.04 35.52 -52.85
C VAL A 17 -32.98 35.35 -54.36
N LEU A 18 -33.26 34.14 -54.88
CA LEU A 18 -33.46 33.94 -56.31
C LEU A 18 -34.93 33.57 -56.56
N LEU A 19 -35.60 34.48 -57.27
CA LEU A 19 -36.97 34.39 -57.77
C LEU A 19 -36.98 33.87 -59.22
N LEU A 20 -38.10 33.20 -59.57
CA LEU A 20 -38.71 32.95 -60.90
C LEU A 20 -38.56 31.52 -61.48
N PRO A 21 -39.54 31.02 -62.27
CA PRO A 21 -40.97 31.30 -62.31
C PRO A 21 -41.87 30.03 -62.30
N VAL A 22 -43.12 30.24 -61.90
CA VAL A 22 -44.24 29.29 -62.03
C VAL A 22 -44.54 29.02 -63.51
N VAL A 23 -44.59 27.74 -63.90
CA VAL A 23 -45.18 27.31 -65.18
C VAL A 23 -46.35 26.38 -64.87
N PHE A 24 -47.56 26.89 -65.12
CA PHE A 24 -48.81 26.16 -65.05
C PHE A 24 -48.91 25.25 -66.29
N PHE A 25 -48.93 23.94 -66.11
CA PHE A 25 -49.48 23.03 -67.12
C PHE A 25 -50.80 22.47 -66.63
N ALA A 26 -51.82 22.76 -67.44
CA ALA A 26 -53.17 22.32 -67.28
C ALA A 26 -53.30 20.82 -67.57
N GLY A 27 -54.05 20.14 -66.71
CA GLY A 27 -55.04 19.14 -67.09
C GLY A 27 -54.53 17.75 -67.47
N CYS A 28 -54.84 16.78 -66.61
CA CYS A 28 -55.79 15.73 -67.00
C CYS A 28 -56.40 15.11 -65.75
N ALA A 29 -57.66 15.44 -65.46
CA ALA A 29 -58.48 14.70 -64.53
C ALA A 29 -58.97 13.44 -65.26
N LEU A 30 -58.51 12.26 -64.83
CA LEU A 30 -59.15 11.00 -65.15
C LEU A 30 -59.90 10.52 -63.91
N SER A 31 -61.20 10.40 -64.10
CA SER A 31 -62.20 9.87 -63.18
C SER A 31 -61.98 8.36 -62.98
N PRO A 32 -62.31 7.79 -61.81
CA PRO A 32 -61.93 6.43 -61.44
C PRO A 32 -62.85 5.41 -62.12
N THR A 33 -62.29 4.57 -62.99
CA THR A 33 -62.95 3.32 -63.38
C THR A 33 -62.68 2.29 -62.30
N GLY A 34 -63.75 1.81 -61.67
CA GLY A 34 -63.70 0.72 -60.69
C GLY A 34 -62.95 -0.49 -61.24
N MET A 35 -61.83 -0.80 -60.60
CA MET A 35 -61.24 -2.14 -60.64
C MET A 35 -61.76 -2.88 -59.43
N THR A 36 -62.35 -4.03 -59.66
CA THR A 36 -62.49 -5.04 -58.61
C THR A 36 -61.08 -5.38 -58.13
N PRO A 37 -60.78 -5.29 -56.83
CA PRO A 37 -59.46 -5.60 -56.31
C PRO A 37 -59.04 -7.01 -56.74
N PRO A 38 -57.76 -7.24 -57.06
CA PRO A 38 -57.27 -8.57 -57.39
C PRO A 38 -57.61 -9.56 -56.26
N PRO A 39 -57.87 -10.85 -56.57
CA PRO A 39 -58.13 -11.84 -55.53
C PRO A 39 -56.88 -12.07 -54.67
N ASN A 40 -57.05 -12.08 -53.34
CA ASN A 40 -55.98 -12.13 -52.33
C ASN A 40 -55.06 -10.89 -52.40
N ASP A 41 -55.63 -9.78 -51.95
CA ASP A 41 -55.06 -8.44 -51.83
C ASP A 41 -55.60 -7.92 -50.48
N ALA A 42 -54.76 -8.01 -49.44
CA ALA A 42 -55.14 -7.86 -48.04
C ALA A 42 -55.41 -6.39 -47.64
N ASP A 43 -54.61 -5.46 -48.16
CA ASP A 43 -54.68 -4.02 -47.87
C ASP A 43 -55.48 -3.23 -48.94
N GLY A 44 -55.76 -3.84 -50.09
CA GLY A 44 -56.59 -3.29 -51.15
C GLY A 44 -55.88 -2.21 -51.97
N ASP A 45 -54.56 -2.24 -52.05
CA ASP A 45 -53.74 -1.25 -52.77
C ASP A 45 -53.67 -1.51 -54.30
N GLY A 46 -54.05 -2.72 -54.74
CA GLY A 46 -54.06 -3.16 -56.13
C GLY A 46 -52.94 -4.14 -56.51
N VAL A 47 -52.09 -4.56 -55.57
CA VAL A 47 -51.09 -5.63 -55.68
C VAL A 47 -51.60 -6.87 -54.94
N ARG A 48 -51.18 -8.08 -55.34
CA ARG A 48 -51.60 -9.30 -54.62
C ARG A 48 -50.59 -9.61 -53.55
N ASP A 49 -51.03 -10.13 -52.40
CA ASP A 49 -50.20 -10.50 -51.24
C ASP A 49 -48.90 -11.24 -51.60
N THR A 50 -48.94 -12.12 -52.62
CA THR A 50 -47.76 -12.90 -53.05
C THR A 50 -46.66 -12.11 -53.79
N ALA A 51 -46.97 -10.89 -54.20
CA ALA A 51 -46.11 -9.98 -54.95
C ALA A 51 -46.09 -8.59 -54.32
N ASP A 52 -46.63 -8.47 -53.11
CA ASP A 52 -46.72 -7.26 -52.33
C ASP A 52 -45.64 -7.31 -51.26
N ASP A 53 -44.66 -6.42 -51.40
CA ASP A 53 -43.55 -6.26 -50.46
C ASP A 53 -43.96 -5.34 -49.28
N CYS A 54 -45.15 -4.71 -49.34
CA CYS A 54 -45.67 -3.73 -48.39
C CYS A 54 -47.14 -4.01 -48.02
N PRO A 55 -47.39 -5.04 -47.18
CA PRO A 55 -48.70 -5.68 -46.99
C PRO A 55 -49.77 -4.87 -46.24
N ASP A 56 -49.45 -3.63 -45.85
CA ASP A 56 -50.31 -2.72 -45.07
C ASP A 56 -50.46 -1.33 -45.75
N THR A 57 -50.25 -1.27 -47.06
CA THR A 57 -50.33 -0.02 -47.83
C THR A 57 -51.76 0.51 -47.90
N PRO A 58 -52.01 1.77 -47.48
CA PRO A 58 -53.37 2.30 -47.48
C PRO A 58 -53.99 2.35 -48.89
N SER A 59 -55.16 1.72 -49.06
CA SER A 59 -55.89 1.70 -50.34
C SER A 59 -56.07 3.09 -50.95
N GLY A 60 -55.64 3.26 -52.21
CA GLY A 60 -55.68 4.52 -52.95
C GLY A 60 -54.38 5.34 -52.92
N SER A 61 -53.35 4.85 -52.22
CA SER A 61 -51.99 5.40 -52.27
C SER A 61 -51.37 5.23 -53.66
N ALA A 62 -50.47 6.16 -54.03
CA ALA A 62 -49.69 6.03 -55.24
C ALA A 62 -48.51 5.08 -54.98
N ILE A 63 -48.67 3.83 -55.40
CA ILE A 63 -47.73 2.73 -55.16
C ILE A 63 -46.85 2.43 -56.38
N ASP A 64 -45.72 1.78 -56.15
CA ASP A 64 -44.88 1.18 -57.20
C ASP A 64 -45.36 -0.25 -57.57
N ALA A 65 -44.60 -0.97 -58.39
CA ALA A 65 -44.99 -2.31 -58.84
C ALA A 65 -44.90 -3.41 -57.76
N ARG A 66 -44.40 -3.09 -56.57
CA ARG A 66 -44.20 -3.98 -55.42
C ARG A 66 -45.20 -3.70 -54.29
N GLY A 67 -46.17 -2.82 -54.48
CA GLY A 67 -47.14 -2.43 -53.45
C GLY A 67 -46.66 -1.25 -52.58
N CYS A 68 -45.38 -0.90 -52.61
CA CYS A 68 -44.85 0.12 -51.73
C CYS A 68 -45.10 1.56 -52.23
N THR A 69 -45.32 2.49 -51.31
CA THR A 69 -45.33 3.92 -51.60
C THR A 69 -43.92 4.45 -51.93
N ALA A 70 -43.81 5.71 -52.36
CA ALA A 70 -42.52 6.32 -52.65
C ALA A 70 -41.56 6.37 -51.44
N GLU A 71 -42.09 6.24 -50.22
CA GLU A 71 -41.33 6.29 -48.98
C GLU A 71 -40.70 4.93 -48.60
N GLY A 72 -41.17 3.80 -49.16
CA GLY A 72 -40.62 2.45 -48.93
C GLY A 72 -41.47 1.59 -47.97
N PRO A 73 -40.96 0.40 -47.58
CA PRO A 73 -41.56 -0.45 -46.54
C PRO A 73 -41.50 0.22 -45.16
N ASP A 74 -42.47 -0.11 -44.33
CA ASP A 74 -42.65 0.32 -42.94
C ASP A 74 -43.18 -0.93 -42.19
N VAL A 75 -42.28 -1.63 -41.50
CA VAL A 75 -42.53 -2.96 -40.93
C VAL A 75 -43.35 -2.92 -39.65
N ASP A 76 -43.17 -1.89 -38.82
CA ASP A 76 -43.84 -1.74 -37.53
C ASP A 76 -45.12 -0.86 -37.62
N GLY A 77 -45.31 -0.17 -38.75
CA GLY A 77 -46.54 0.56 -39.08
C GLY A 77 -46.70 1.86 -38.29
N ASP A 78 -45.58 2.49 -37.91
CA ASP A 78 -45.55 3.73 -37.14
C ASP A 78 -45.61 5.00 -38.02
N ALA A 79 -45.62 4.83 -39.35
CA ALA A 79 -45.60 5.84 -40.39
C ALA A 79 -44.23 6.49 -40.69
N VAL A 80 -43.13 5.86 -40.27
CA VAL A 80 -41.75 6.16 -40.65
C VAL A 80 -41.18 4.94 -41.41
N PRO A 81 -40.68 5.10 -42.66
CA PRO A 81 -40.19 3.96 -43.42
C PRO A 81 -38.93 3.36 -42.80
N ASP A 82 -38.72 2.05 -42.93
CA ASP A 82 -37.57 1.30 -42.37
C ASP A 82 -36.21 1.95 -42.65
N SER A 83 -36.07 2.64 -43.79
CA SER A 83 -34.82 3.31 -44.15
C SER A 83 -34.50 4.57 -43.34
N ALA A 84 -35.49 5.11 -42.63
CA ALA A 84 -35.44 6.31 -41.80
C ALA A 84 -35.86 6.03 -40.34
N ASP A 85 -36.37 4.83 -40.06
CA ASP A 85 -36.75 4.38 -38.72
C ASP A 85 -35.53 3.86 -37.95
N ARG A 86 -35.38 4.35 -36.72
CA ARG A 86 -34.32 3.95 -35.78
C ARG A 86 -34.88 3.10 -34.64
N CYS A 87 -36.20 3.02 -34.51
CA CYS A 87 -36.92 2.32 -33.47
C CYS A 87 -37.80 1.22 -34.10
N GLU A 88 -37.16 0.17 -34.60
CA GLU A 88 -37.71 -0.90 -35.47
C GLU A 88 -38.91 -1.71 -34.89
N ASP A 89 -39.40 -1.40 -33.68
CA ASP A 89 -40.47 -2.10 -32.96
C ASP A 89 -41.49 -1.11 -32.32
N THR A 90 -41.68 0.07 -32.91
CA THR A 90 -42.61 1.07 -32.41
C THR A 90 -44.05 0.63 -32.60
N ALA A 91 -44.86 0.80 -31.56
CA ALA A 91 -46.24 0.32 -31.61
C ALA A 91 -47.03 1.03 -32.73
N PRO A 92 -47.72 0.29 -33.63
CA PRO A 92 -48.41 0.89 -34.77
C PRO A 92 -49.40 1.98 -34.35
N GLY A 93 -49.26 3.17 -34.93
CA GLY A 93 -50.07 4.36 -34.62
C GLY A 93 -49.66 5.13 -33.35
N ALA A 94 -48.50 4.85 -32.76
CA ALA A 94 -47.89 5.71 -31.74
C ALA A 94 -47.53 7.09 -32.33
N ALA A 95 -47.47 8.11 -31.46
CA ALA A 95 -46.99 9.42 -31.88
C ALA A 95 -45.46 9.42 -31.83
N VAL A 96 -44.83 9.30 -32.99
CA VAL A 96 -43.38 9.17 -33.15
C VAL A 96 -42.72 10.46 -33.61
N ASP A 97 -41.41 10.58 -33.40
CA ASP A 97 -40.61 11.67 -33.91
C ASP A 97 -40.13 11.43 -35.36
N ALA A 98 -39.18 12.23 -35.85
CA ALA A 98 -38.71 12.12 -37.24
C ALA A 98 -37.85 10.87 -37.51
N THR A 99 -37.55 10.08 -36.48
CA THR A 99 -36.74 8.86 -36.53
C THR A 99 -37.51 7.60 -36.10
N GLY A 100 -38.84 7.67 -36.05
CA GLY A 100 -39.71 6.53 -35.73
C GLY A 100 -39.86 6.22 -34.24
N CYS A 101 -39.33 7.08 -33.35
CA CYS A 101 -39.34 6.77 -31.91
C CYS A 101 -40.51 7.45 -31.19
N ALA A 102 -41.31 6.67 -30.45
CA ALA A 102 -42.36 7.20 -29.57
C ALA A 102 -41.75 7.87 -28.32
N ALA A 103 -42.51 8.76 -27.66
CA ALA A 103 -42.05 9.45 -26.46
C ALA A 103 -41.62 8.50 -25.32
N GLU A 104 -42.18 7.29 -25.27
CA GLU A 104 -41.81 6.24 -24.33
C GLU A 104 -40.55 5.46 -24.72
N GLN A 105 -40.12 5.51 -25.99
CA GLN A 105 -38.84 5.01 -26.50
C GLN A 105 -37.77 6.12 -26.55
N LEU A 106 -38.18 7.37 -26.27
CA LEU A 106 -37.33 8.55 -26.09
C LEU A 106 -37.12 8.82 -24.59
N ASP A 107 -36.72 7.81 -23.82
CA ASP A 107 -36.12 8.06 -22.51
C ASP A 107 -34.67 8.50 -22.68
N ASN A 108 -34.22 9.39 -21.79
CA ASN A 108 -32.90 9.99 -21.92
C ASN A 108 -31.88 8.89 -21.70
N ASP A 109 -31.01 8.68 -22.67
CA ASP A 109 -29.70 8.04 -22.48
C ASP A 109 -28.85 9.05 -21.68
N GLY A 110 -28.84 8.87 -20.35
CA GLY A 110 -28.33 9.83 -19.39
C GLY A 110 -26.82 10.06 -19.47
N ASP A 111 -26.08 9.06 -19.96
CA ASP A 111 -24.62 9.08 -20.11
C ASP A 111 -24.14 9.13 -21.57
N GLY A 112 -25.03 8.85 -22.53
CA GLY A 112 -24.84 8.98 -23.96
C GLY A 112 -24.21 7.75 -24.63
N ASP A 113 -24.25 6.58 -24.00
CA ASP A 113 -23.57 5.36 -24.46
C ASP A 113 -24.33 4.59 -25.58
N GLY A 114 -25.56 4.98 -25.87
CA GLY A 114 -26.42 4.38 -26.88
C GLY A 114 -27.46 3.39 -26.35
N VAL A 115 -27.51 3.14 -25.05
CA VAL A 115 -28.55 2.39 -24.33
C VAL A 115 -29.39 3.37 -23.49
N ASN A 116 -30.67 3.09 -23.29
CA ASN A 116 -31.55 4.02 -22.58
C ASN A 116 -31.60 3.72 -21.07
N ASP A 117 -31.80 4.76 -20.25
CA ASP A 117 -31.82 4.66 -18.77
C ASP A 117 -32.71 3.53 -18.19
N ALA A 118 -33.76 3.09 -18.91
CA ALA A 118 -34.66 2.01 -18.45
C ALA A 118 -34.13 0.59 -18.72
N LEU A 119 -33.25 0.42 -19.71
CA LEU A 119 -32.58 -0.85 -20.04
C LEU A 119 -31.10 -0.84 -19.65
N ASP A 120 -30.58 0.32 -19.27
CA ASP A 120 -29.21 0.53 -18.85
C ASP A 120 -29.02 0.15 -17.37
N GLU A 121 -28.37 -1.00 -17.16
CA GLU A 121 -27.95 -1.47 -15.84
C GLU A 121 -26.70 -0.73 -15.33
N CYS A 122 -26.02 0.01 -16.20
CA CYS A 122 -24.73 0.68 -16.03
C CYS A 122 -24.81 2.18 -16.39
N ALA A 123 -25.66 2.92 -15.66
CA ALA A 123 -26.08 4.31 -15.88
C ALA A 123 -25.02 5.45 -15.99
N ARG A 124 -23.72 5.13 -16.17
CA ARG A 124 -22.60 6.07 -16.33
C ARG A 124 -21.52 5.59 -17.30
N THR A 125 -21.85 4.80 -18.30
CA THR A 125 -20.88 4.34 -19.29
C THR A 125 -20.44 5.49 -20.22
N PRO A 126 -19.13 5.70 -20.42
CA PRO A 126 -18.67 6.75 -21.31
C PRO A 126 -19.03 6.47 -22.78
N VAL A 127 -19.60 7.46 -23.49
CA VAL A 127 -19.95 7.49 -24.93
C VAL A 127 -18.94 6.85 -25.91
N THR A 128 -17.67 6.72 -25.51
CA THR A 128 -16.60 6.16 -26.35
C THR A 128 -16.36 4.66 -26.17
N VAL A 129 -17.05 4.03 -25.23
CA VAL A 129 -16.92 2.61 -24.90
C VAL A 129 -18.00 1.85 -25.67
N GLU A 130 -17.62 0.73 -26.28
CA GLU A 130 -18.62 -0.19 -26.84
C GLU A 130 -19.32 -0.88 -25.67
N VAL A 131 -20.65 -0.89 -25.68
CA VAL A 131 -21.49 -1.45 -24.61
C VAL A 131 -22.28 -2.65 -25.11
N ASP A 132 -22.71 -3.51 -24.19
CA ASP A 132 -23.64 -4.60 -24.51
C ASP A 132 -25.11 -4.13 -24.46
N ASP A 133 -26.03 -5.06 -24.68
CA ASP A 133 -27.48 -4.78 -24.70
C ASP A 133 -28.03 -4.27 -23.34
N SER A 134 -27.22 -4.26 -22.28
CA SER A 134 -27.59 -3.79 -20.93
C SER A 134 -26.90 -2.47 -20.54
N GLY A 135 -26.24 -1.78 -21.50
CA GLY A 135 -25.52 -0.51 -21.25
C GLY A 135 -24.18 -0.68 -20.55
N CYS A 136 -23.73 -1.92 -20.34
CA CYS A 136 -22.49 -2.18 -19.63
C CYS A 136 -21.32 -2.31 -20.62
N PRO A 137 -20.12 -1.78 -20.29
CA PRO A 137 -18.93 -1.91 -21.13
C PRO A 137 -18.69 -3.36 -21.56
N VAL A 138 -18.70 -3.64 -22.87
CA VAL A 138 -18.17 -4.91 -23.34
C VAL A 138 -16.67 -4.87 -23.10
N SER A 139 -16.22 -5.55 -22.05
CA SER A 139 -14.79 -5.72 -21.81
C SER A 139 -14.21 -6.38 -23.06
N ALA A 140 -13.52 -5.59 -23.89
CA ALA A 140 -12.75 -6.12 -24.98
C ALA A 140 -11.83 -7.18 -24.36
N PRO A 141 -11.70 -8.40 -24.93
CA PRO A 141 -10.82 -9.40 -24.37
C PRO A 141 -9.38 -8.85 -24.28
N GLY A 142 -8.95 -8.45 -23.08
CA GLY A 142 -7.57 -8.05 -22.83
C GLY A 142 -7.29 -6.67 -22.19
N THR A 143 -8.26 -5.94 -21.63
CA THR A 143 -7.94 -4.91 -20.63
C THR A 143 -7.89 -5.55 -19.25
N PRO A 144 -6.71 -5.64 -18.59
CA PRO A 144 -6.64 -6.15 -17.23
C PRO A 144 -7.42 -5.21 -16.30
N ASP A 145 -8.31 -5.79 -15.52
CA ASP A 145 -8.97 -5.21 -14.36
C ASP A 145 -8.46 -6.06 -13.18
N SER A 146 -7.80 -5.44 -12.21
CA SER A 146 -7.03 -6.14 -11.17
C SER A 146 -7.83 -6.43 -9.91
N ASP A 147 -8.91 -5.71 -9.71
CA ASP A 147 -9.81 -5.79 -8.56
C ASP A 147 -11.26 -6.08 -8.94
N ASP A 148 -11.54 -6.25 -10.23
CA ASP A 148 -12.82 -6.69 -10.80
C ASP A 148 -13.98 -5.75 -10.39
N ASP A 149 -13.72 -4.45 -10.24
CA ASP A 149 -14.71 -3.43 -9.84
C ASP A 149 -15.45 -2.81 -11.04
N GLY A 150 -15.12 -3.24 -12.26
CA GLY A 150 -15.72 -2.77 -13.50
C GLY A 150 -14.95 -1.62 -14.16
N VAL A 151 -13.85 -1.14 -13.56
CA VAL A 151 -13.01 -0.07 -14.10
C VAL A 151 -11.62 -0.64 -14.49
N PRO A 152 -11.25 -0.65 -15.78
CA PRO A 152 -9.96 -1.20 -16.21
C PRO A 152 -8.74 -0.48 -15.61
N ASN A 153 -7.64 -1.22 -15.40
CA ASN A 153 -6.41 -0.73 -14.76
C ASN A 153 -5.79 0.55 -15.37
N ASP A 154 -6.07 0.87 -16.64
CA ASP A 154 -5.55 2.05 -17.31
C ASP A 154 -6.35 3.33 -17.02
N VAL A 155 -7.54 3.19 -16.45
CA VAL A 155 -8.44 4.26 -16.01
C VAL A 155 -8.75 4.21 -14.50
N ASP A 156 -8.47 3.09 -13.83
CA ASP A 156 -8.59 2.92 -12.38
C ASP A 156 -7.49 3.67 -11.59
N GLN A 157 -7.93 4.54 -10.67
CA GLN A 157 -7.10 5.31 -9.75
C GLN A 157 -7.06 4.70 -8.34
N CYS A 158 -7.91 3.72 -8.05
CA CYS A 158 -8.23 3.19 -6.73
C CYS A 158 -8.11 1.66 -6.65
N ALA A 159 -6.95 1.13 -7.01
CA ALA A 159 -6.68 -0.31 -6.93
C ALA A 159 -7.11 -0.99 -5.60
N ASN A 160 -7.69 -2.19 -5.74
CA ASN A 160 -8.29 -3.03 -4.70
C ASN A 160 -9.63 -2.50 -4.16
N THR A 161 -10.44 -1.88 -5.00
CA THR A 161 -11.84 -1.61 -4.69
C THR A 161 -12.56 -2.93 -4.39
N THR A 162 -13.51 -2.89 -3.46
CA THR A 162 -14.23 -4.10 -3.07
C THR A 162 -15.18 -4.52 -4.18
N ASP A 163 -15.05 -5.76 -4.65
CA ASP A 163 -15.95 -6.39 -5.62
C ASP A 163 -17.44 -6.12 -5.30
N GLY A 164 -18.14 -5.51 -6.26
CA GLY A 164 -19.54 -5.10 -6.15
C GLY A 164 -19.83 -3.80 -5.39
N ALA A 165 -18.81 -3.00 -5.07
CA ALA A 165 -19.01 -1.63 -4.59
C ALA A 165 -19.47 -0.70 -5.72
N ASP A 166 -20.32 0.29 -5.40
CA ASP A 166 -20.62 1.38 -6.33
C ASP A 166 -19.37 2.27 -6.44
N VAL A 167 -18.75 2.31 -7.62
CA VAL A 167 -17.51 3.07 -7.90
C VAL A 167 -17.77 4.29 -8.78
N ASP A 168 -16.94 5.32 -8.61
CA ASP A 168 -16.94 6.49 -9.48
C ASP A 168 -16.22 6.20 -10.84
N PRO A 169 -16.24 7.13 -11.81
CA PRO A 169 -15.58 6.94 -13.10
C PRO A 169 -14.05 6.78 -13.04
N ASN A 170 -13.42 6.92 -11.87
CA ASN A 170 -12.00 6.68 -11.63
C ASN A 170 -11.76 5.35 -10.88
N GLY A 171 -12.77 4.49 -10.70
CA GLY A 171 -12.64 3.22 -9.97
C GLY A 171 -12.67 3.36 -8.45
N CYS A 172 -13.04 4.54 -7.92
CA CYS A 172 -13.03 4.76 -6.47
C CYS A 172 -14.42 4.57 -5.87
N ALA A 173 -14.57 3.66 -4.91
CA ALA A 173 -15.76 3.62 -4.06
C ALA A 173 -15.81 4.85 -3.13
N ASP A 174 -17.01 5.21 -2.64
CA ASP A 174 -17.19 6.28 -1.65
C ASP A 174 -16.25 6.14 -0.44
N SER A 175 -15.96 4.89 -0.05
CA SER A 175 -15.06 4.58 1.07
C SER A 175 -13.58 4.82 0.76
N GLN A 176 -13.18 4.86 -0.51
CA GLN A 176 -11.80 5.12 -0.95
C GLN A 176 -11.54 6.60 -1.25
N LEU A 177 -12.56 7.46 -1.18
CA LEU A 177 -12.41 8.90 -1.32
C LEU A 177 -11.70 9.51 -0.10
N ASP A 178 -11.11 10.70 -0.27
CA ASP A 178 -10.49 11.48 0.82
C ASP A 178 -11.34 12.74 1.02
N THR A 179 -12.36 12.65 1.88
CA THR A 179 -13.37 13.71 2.06
C THR A 179 -12.79 14.98 2.67
N ASP A 180 -11.77 14.86 3.55
CA ASP A 180 -11.21 16.00 4.28
C ASP A 180 -9.88 16.52 3.71
N GLY A 181 -9.29 15.81 2.73
CA GLY A 181 -8.14 16.22 1.95
C GLY A 181 -6.80 16.07 2.69
N ASP A 182 -6.72 15.17 3.66
CA ASP A 182 -5.52 14.92 4.46
C ASP A 182 -4.58 13.85 3.86
N ASN A 183 -4.96 13.25 2.73
CA ASN A 183 -4.32 12.12 2.01
C ASN A 183 -4.50 10.74 2.68
N VAL A 184 -5.51 10.56 3.51
CA VAL A 184 -5.99 9.26 3.99
C VAL A 184 -7.42 9.08 3.49
N SER A 185 -7.72 7.91 2.94
CA SER A 185 -9.07 7.60 2.45
C SER A 185 -10.06 7.39 3.60
N ASP A 186 -11.34 7.68 3.37
CA ASP A 186 -12.43 7.67 4.35
C ASP A 186 -12.59 6.31 5.07
N ASP A 187 -12.27 5.20 4.40
CA ASP A 187 -12.26 3.84 4.97
C ASP A 187 -11.12 3.60 5.97
N ARG A 188 -10.05 4.38 5.85
CA ARG A 188 -8.84 4.33 6.66
C ARG A 188 -8.75 5.51 7.62
N ASP A 189 -9.62 6.51 7.49
CA ASP A 189 -9.62 7.71 8.31
C ASP A 189 -10.50 7.58 9.55
N GLU A 190 -9.86 7.52 10.72
CA GLU A 190 -10.54 7.54 12.03
C GLU A 190 -10.88 8.95 12.50
N CYS A 191 -10.41 9.98 11.79
CA CYS A 191 -10.52 11.39 12.09
C CYS A 191 -11.05 12.21 10.89
N PRO A 192 -12.36 12.12 10.54
CA PRO A 192 -12.96 12.58 9.27
C PRO A 192 -13.02 14.10 8.99
N THR A 193 -12.27 14.89 9.75
CA THR A 193 -12.30 16.37 9.70
C THR A 193 -10.91 16.98 9.91
N THR A 194 -9.86 16.21 9.64
CA THR A 194 -8.49 16.67 9.69
C THR A 194 -8.25 17.72 8.59
N PRO A 195 -7.74 18.92 8.93
CA PRO A 195 -7.51 19.94 7.91
C PRO A 195 -6.48 19.46 6.87
N PRO A 196 -6.66 19.79 5.57
CA PRO A 196 -5.69 19.50 4.53
C PRO A 196 -4.29 20.01 4.90
N GLN A 197 -3.24 19.24 4.54
CA GLN A 197 -1.83 19.53 4.85
C GLN A 197 -1.44 19.37 6.33
N THR A 198 -2.32 18.83 7.18
CA THR A 198 -1.92 18.37 8.52
C THR A 198 -1.08 17.11 8.38
N VAL A 199 -0.01 16.98 9.18
CA VAL A 199 0.72 15.70 9.26
C VAL A 199 -0.13 14.75 10.08
N VAL A 200 -0.59 13.69 9.45
CA VAL A 200 -1.50 12.68 10.03
C VAL A 200 -0.82 11.33 10.09
N SER A 201 -1.23 10.50 11.05
CA SER A 201 -0.84 9.09 11.09
C SER A 201 -1.56 8.28 9.99
N ALA A 202 -1.24 6.99 9.86
CA ALA A 202 -1.83 6.11 8.85
C ALA A 202 -3.35 5.90 8.96
N ASN A 203 -3.98 6.44 10.01
CA ASN A 203 -5.41 6.43 10.30
C ASN A 203 -6.06 7.83 10.21
N GLY A 204 -5.43 8.80 9.51
CA GLY A 204 -5.98 10.14 9.27
C GLY A 204 -6.05 11.07 10.49
N CYS A 205 -5.62 10.59 11.66
CA CYS A 205 -5.62 11.42 12.86
C CYS A 205 -4.39 12.34 12.95
N PRO A 206 -4.54 13.61 13.41
CA PRO A 206 -3.42 14.50 13.63
C PRO A 206 -2.40 13.85 14.57
N GLU A 207 -1.15 13.75 14.13
CA GLU A 207 -0.08 13.25 14.97
C GLU A 207 0.03 14.21 16.16
N THR A 208 -0.45 13.77 17.34
CA THR A 208 -0.34 14.57 18.57
C THR A 208 1.11 14.97 18.71
N ALA A 209 1.37 16.27 18.89
CA ALA A 209 2.67 16.95 18.96
C ALA A 209 3.90 16.03 18.85
N PRO A 210 4.82 16.25 17.88
CA PRO A 210 5.94 15.36 17.62
C PRO A 210 6.55 14.92 18.95
N PRO A 211 6.78 13.60 19.15
CA PRO A 211 7.21 13.07 20.42
C PRO A 211 8.35 13.94 20.95
N PRO A 212 8.36 14.26 22.26
CA PRO A 212 9.39 15.11 22.82
C PRO A 212 10.75 14.62 22.31
N PRO A 213 11.65 15.53 21.89
CA PRO A 213 12.91 15.14 21.31
C PRO A 213 13.60 14.15 22.24
N PRO A 214 14.23 13.10 21.69
CA PRO A 214 14.83 12.05 22.49
C PRO A 214 15.79 12.67 23.52
N THR A 215 15.65 12.22 24.77
CA THR A 215 16.50 12.63 25.88
C THR A 215 17.71 11.70 25.99
N GLY A 216 18.83 12.25 26.42
CA GLY A 216 20.09 11.52 26.56
C GLY A 216 21.07 11.77 25.41
N PRO A 217 22.21 11.07 25.41
CA PRO A 217 23.23 11.21 24.38
C PRO A 217 22.77 10.60 23.04
N ALA A 218 23.43 10.94 21.94
CA ALA A 218 23.21 10.23 20.68
C ALA A 218 23.53 8.72 20.84
N PRO A 219 22.80 7.79 20.20
CA PRO A 219 23.08 6.36 20.27
C PRO A 219 24.53 6.01 19.89
N VAL A 220 25.04 4.87 20.38
CA VAL A 220 26.33 4.33 19.95
C VAL A 220 26.12 3.55 18.66
N VAL A 221 26.82 3.95 17.59
CA VAL A 221 26.75 3.24 16.30
C VAL A 221 27.56 1.96 16.40
N LEU A 222 26.91 0.81 16.20
CA LEU A 222 27.53 -0.50 16.28
C LEU A 222 28.19 -0.96 14.97
N GLY A 223 27.87 -0.31 13.85
CA GLY A 223 28.31 -0.78 12.53
C GLY A 223 27.85 -2.23 12.29
N THR A 224 28.71 -3.03 11.65
CA THR A 224 28.48 -4.46 11.39
C THR A 224 28.50 -5.33 12.65
N ALA A 225 29.00 -4.83 13.79
CA ALA A 225 28.81 -5.54 15.07
C ALA A 225 27.34 -5.56 15.50
N GLY A 226 26.53 -4.63 14.96
CA GLY A 226 25.09 -4.56 15.17
C GLY A 226 24.32 -5.68 14.48
N ASP A 227 24.96 -6.53 13.66
CA ASP A 227 24.30 -7.69 13.04
C ASP A 227 24.36 -8.94 13.95
N PHE A 228 25.12 -8.88 15.06
CA PHE A 228 25.37 -10.01 15.94
C PHE A 228 24.71 -9.83 17.30
N VAL A 229 24.05 -10.86 17.80
CA VAL A 229 23.55 -10.92 19.17
C VAL A 229 24.66 -11.32 20.16
N ILE A 230 25.64 -12.13 19.73
CA ILE A 230 26.87 -12.41 20.48
C ILE A 230 28.08 -12.29 19.55
N LEU A 231 29.04 -11.44 19.91
CA LEU A 231 30.28 -11.27 19.17
C LEU A 231 31.47 -11.30 20.13
N ALA A 232 32.45 -12.17 19.88
CA ALA A 232 33.57 -12.37 20.79
C ALA A 232 34.92 -12.57 20.07
N LYS A 233 36.03 -12.22 20.73
CA LYS A 233 37.38 -12.38 20.13
C LYS A 233 38.09 -13.69 20.43
N SER A 234 37.80 -14.30 21.58
CA SER A 234 38.54 -15.45 22.12
C SER A 234 37.67 -16.66 22.46
N GLY A 235 36.38 -16.62 22.12
CA GLY A 235 35.50 -17.79 22.21
C GLY A 235 34.09 -17.47 22.67
N ILE A 236 33.17 -18.38 22.36
CA ILE A 236 31.80 -18.38 22.88
C ILE A 236 31.51 -19.80 23.34
N ASP A 237 31.26 -20.00 24.63
CA ASP A 237 30.92 -21.32 25.17
C ASP A 237 29.52 -21.34 25.76
N THR A 238 28.90 -22.51 25.73
CA THR A 238 27.65 -22.76 26.45
C THR A 238 27.71 -24.10 27.18
N VAL A 239 27.21 -24.12 28.41
CA VAL A 239 26.66 -25.34 29.01
C VAL A 239 25.21 -25.46 28.52
N PRO A 240 24.90 -26.46 27.66
CA PRO A 240 23.62 -26.50 26.95
C PRO A 240 22.43 -26.89 27.86
N ASN A 241 21.19 -26.55 27.50
CA ASN A 241 20.79 -25.85 26.27
C ASN A 241 20.52 -24.36 26.53
N SER A 242 21.25 -23.47 25.86
CA SER A 242 20.89 -22.07 25.71
C SER A 242 19.89 -21.88 24.55
N VAL A 243 19.20 -20.74 24.53
CA VAL A 243 18.31 -20.29 23.46
C VAL A 243 18.78 -18.91 23.00
N VAL A 244 19.38 -18.85 21.82
CA VAL A 244 19.92 -17.63 21.23
C VAL A 244 19.07 -17.25 20.02
N THR A 245 18.63 -16.00 19.95
CA THR A 245 17.90 -15.44 18.79
C THR A 245 18.72 -14.30 18.21
N GLY A 246 19.20 -14.49 16.97
CA GLY A 246 20.17 -13.63 16.31
C GLY A 246 21.50 -14.35 16.02
N ASP A 247 22.35 -13.71 15.23
CA ASP A 247 23.60 -14.29 14.76
C ASP A 247 24.71 -14.21 15.82
N ILE A 248 25.58 -15.22 15.86
CA ILE A 248 26.75 -15.24 16.75
C ILE A 248 28.05 -15.37 15.98
N GLY A 249 29.13 -14.77 16.48
CA GLY A 249 30.39 -14.74 15.74
C GLY A 249 31.65 -14.69 16.60
N VAL A 250 32.71 -15.33 16.13
CA VAL A 250 34.05 -15.20 16.72
C VAL A 250 35.13 -14.81 15.71
N SER A 251 36.01 -13.89 16.10
CA SER A 251 37.21 -13.52 15.34
C SER A 251 38.18 -12.70 16.20
N PRO A 252 39.51 -12.90 16.13
CA PRO A 252 40.23 -13.68 15.13
C PRO A 252 40.36 -15.16 15.46
N ILE A 253 39.77 -15.64 16.57
CA ILE A 253 39.81 -17.06 16.92
C ILE A 253 38.94 -17.89 15.98
N ASP A 254 39.33 -19.15 15.79
CA ASP A 254 38.63 -20.10 14.93
C ASP A 254 37.38 -20.69 15.59
N SER A 255 36.52 -21.31 14.78
CA SER A 255 35.25 -21.94 15.15
C SER A 255 35.36 -22.98 16.26
N THR A 256 36.55 -23.56 16.46
CA THR A 256 36.83 -24.51 17.56
C THR A 256 36.66 -23.89 18.95
N ALA A 257 36.71 -22.56 19.06
CA ALA A 257 36.43 -21.82 20.29
C ALA A 257 34.95 -21.53 20.52
N ILE A 258 34.07 -21.94 19.59
CA ILE A 258 32.63 -21.97 19.82
C ILE A 258 32.26 -23.36 20.33
N THR A 259 32.05 -23.51 21.63
CA THR A 259 31.91 -24.82 22.29
C THR A 259 30.55 -25.01 22.93
N GLY A 260 30.06 -26.26 22.99
CA GLY A 260 28.76 -26.60 23.59
C GLY A 260 27.53 -26.34 22.70
N PHE A 261 27.70 -25.71 21.53
CA PHE A 261 26.61 -25.39 20.60
C PHE A 261 26.24 -26.53 19.62
N SER A 262 27.01 -27.62 19.56
CA SER A 262 26.79 -28.69 18.58
C SER A 262 26.71 -28.18 17.14
N LEU A 263 27.71 -27.39 16.73
CA LEU A 263 27.76 -26.75 15.42
C LEU A 263 27.72 -27.76 14.27
N THR A 264 26.94 -27.43 13.24
CA THR A 264 26.95 -28.12 11.95
C THR A 264 27.33 -27.11 10.87
N LEU A 265 28.49 -27.30 10.25
CA LEU A 265 28.98 -26.46 9.16
C LEU A 265 28.07 -26.60 7.94
N ASP A 266 27.63 -25.48 7.37
CA ASP A 266 26.81 -25.47 6.17
C ASP A 266 27.60 -25.92 4.93
N ALA A 267 26.89 -26.38 3.89
CA ALA A 267 27.48 -26.84 2.65
C ALA A 267 28.31 -25.76 1.93
N SER A 268 27.96 -24.47 2.09
CA SER A 268 28.75 -23.34 1.61
C SER A 268 30.08 -23.17 2.33
N THR A 269 30.21 -23.71 3.54
CA THR A 269 31.36 -23.53 4.45
C THR A 269 31.59 -22.08 4.88
N THR A 270 30.62 -21.17 4.71
CA THR A 270 30.72 -19.76 5.14
C THR A 270 30.13 -19.52 6.53
N PHE A 271 29.26 -20.40 7.02
CA PHE A 271 28.66 -20.34 8.36
C PHE A 271 28.36 -21.76 8.89
N SER A 272 28.05 -21.84 10.18
CA SER A 272 27.47 -23.02 10.82
C SER A 272 26.08 -22.74 11.36
N THR A 273 25.34 -23.80 11.67
CA THR A 273 24.05 -23.76 12.37
C THR A 273 24.14 -24.50 13.70
N SER A 274 23.21 -24.21 14.61
CA SER A 274 23.08 -24.88 15.91
C SER A 274 21.60 -25.00 16.28
N PRO A 275 21.16 -26.12 16.91
CA PRO A 275 19.80 -26.22 17.48
C PRO A 275 19.50 -25.18 18.58
N GLN A 276 20.53 -24.54 19.15
CA GLN A 276 20.42 -23.54 20.21
C GLN A 276 20.40 -22.10 19.67
N VAL A 277 20.61 -21.90 18.36
CA VAL A 277 20.73 -20.58 17.73
C VAL A 277 19.69 -20.45 16.62
N THR A 278 18.72 -19.56 16.83
CA THR A 278 17.81 -19.07 15.80
C THR A 278 18.52 -17.92 15.08
N GLY A 279 19.42 -18.29 14.18
CA GLY A 279 20.37 -17.41 13.50
C GLY A 279 21.50 -18.24 12.89
N LEU A 280 22.56 -17.55 12.46
CA LEU A 280 23.75 -18.14 11.87
C LEU A 280 24.95 -18.00 12.83
N VAL A 281 25.89 -18.94 12.71
CA VAL A 281 27.13 -18.97 13.49
C VAL A 281 28.30 -18.70 12.54
N PHE A 282 29.13 -17.71 12.86
CA PHE A 282 30.27 -17.28 12.04
C PHE A 282 31.60 -17.39 12.79
N ALA A 283 32.68 -17.67 12.07
CA ALA A 283 34.01 -17.80 12.64
C ALA A 283 35.11 -17.41 11.65
N ALA A 284 36.30 -17.08 12.17
CA ALA A 284 37.42 -16.58 11.37
C ALA A 284 38.02 -17.60 10.38
N ASP A 285 37.85 -18.90 10.63
CA ASP A 285 38.37 -20.01 9.81
C ASP A 285 37.40 -20.46 8.70
N TYR A 286 36.21 -19.86 8.62
CA TYR A 286 35.25 -20.16 7.56
C TYR A 286 35.68 -19.61 6.21
N SER A 287 35.06 -20.11 5.14
CA SER A 287 35.37 -19.67 3.78
C SER A 287 34.90 -18.23 3.53
N ALA A 288 35.52 -17.57 2.54
CA ALA A 288 35.16 -16.20 2.17
C ALA A 288 33.67 -16.10 1.75
N PRO A 289 32.96 -15.00 2.10
CA PRO A 289 33.48 -13.72 2.61
C PRO A 289 33.66 -13.62 4.14
N THR A 290 33.27 -14.65 4.90
CA THR A 290 33.13 -14.61 6.37
C THR A 290 34.33 -14.05 7.14
N PRO A 291 35.60 -14.41 6.85
CA PRO A 291 36.72 -13.87 7.63
C PRO A 291 36.86 -12.35 7.54
N ALA A 292 36.52 -11.77 6.38
CA ALA A 292 36.58 -10.32 6.17
C ALA A 292 35.44 -9.60 6.88
N GLU A 293 34.22 -10.16 6.81
CA GLU A 293 33.03 -9.67 7.50
C GLU A 293 33.23 -9.72 9.03
N MET A 294 33.74 -10.84 9.54
CA MET A 294 34.05 -10.99 10.96
C MET A 294 35.14 -10.03 11.43
N THR A 295 36.15 -9.76 10.60
CA THR A 295 37.17 -8.74 10.92
C THR A 295 36.57 -7.34 11.01
N ALA A 296 35.65 -7.01 10.09
CA ALA A 296 34.93 -5.74 10.11
C ALA A 296 34.05 -5.61 11.36
N ALA A 297 33.26 -6.64 11.69
CA ALA A 297 32.39 -6.65 12.87
C ALA A 297 33.18 -6.46 14.18
N ILE A 298 34.33 -7.13 14.32
CA ILE A 298 35.19 -6.94 15.51
C ILE A 298 35.77 -5.52 15.57
N SER A 299 36.19 -4.95 14.43
CA SER A 299 36.67 -3.57 14.36
C SER A 299 35.57 -2.55 14.72
N ASP A 300 34.35 -2.78 14.25
CA ASP A 300 33.19 -1.93 14.55
C ASP A 300 32.79 -2.04 16.03
N MET A 301 32.87 -3.24 16.63
CA MET A 301 32.69 -3.44 18.07
C MET A 301 33.71 -2.66 18.90
N GLU A 302 35.00 -2.73 18.54
CA GLU A 302 36.06 -1.96 19.22
C GLU A 302 35.87 -0.45 19.07
N THR A 303 35.38 -0.02 17.90
CA THR A 303 35.02 1.38 17.62
C THR A 303 33.83 1.83 18.48
N ALA A 304 32.78 1.01 18.56
CA ALA A 304 31.60 1.26 19.40
C ALA A 304 31.99 1.34 20.88
N PHE A 305 32.82 0.41 21.37
CA PHE A 305 33.37 0.44 22.73
C PHE A 305 34.11 1.75 23.01
N THR A 306 35.03 2.14 22.12
CA THR A 306 35.81 3.37 22.27
C THR A 306 34.91 4.61 22.19
N ASN A 307 33.90 4.60 21.33
CA ASN A 307 32.91 5.67 21.22
C ASN A 307 32.11 5.85 22.51
N ALA A 308 31.60 4.75 23.08
CA ALA A 308 30.85 4.76 24.33
C ALA A 308 31.72 5.22 25.51
N ALA A 309 32.93 4.65 25.65
CA ALA A 309 33.88 5.01 26.70
C ALA A 309 34.36 6.47 26.62
N GLY A 310 34.40 7.03 25.40
CA GLY A 310 34.89 8.37 25.12
C GLY A 310 33.84 9.47 25.16
N ARG A 311 32.55 9.17 25.42
CA ARG A 311 31.51 10.20 25.51
C ARG A 311 31.86 11.24 26.58
N PRO A 312 31.87 12.55 26.24
CA PRO A 312 32.22 13.61 27.18
C PRO A 312 31.04 14.00 28.07
N THR A 313 31.31 14.75 29.15
CA THR A 313 30.31 15.43 30.00
C THR A 313 29.19 14.52 30.52
N PRO A 314 29.48 13.58 31.45
CA PRO A 314 28.44 12.73 32.04
C PRO A 314 27.40 13.57 32.81
N ASP A 315 26.13 13.23 32.63
CA ASP A 315 25.01 13.79 33.41
C ASP A 315 25.07 13.33 34.86
N PHE A 316 25.54 12.09 35.06
CA PHE A 316 25.66 11.45 36.37
C PHE A 316 27.06 10.86 36.55
N THR A 317 27.70 11.19 37.68
CA THR A 317 29.04 10.69 38.04
C THR A 317 28.99 10.01 39.39
N GLU A 318 29.51 8.78 39.47
CA GLU A 318 29.56 7.94 40.66
C GLU A 318 28.18 7.73 41.34
N LEU A 319 27.10 7.65 40.56
CA LEU A 319 25.76 7.45 41.09
C LEU A 319 25.71 6.18 41.95
N GLY A 320 25.18 6.29 43.17
CA GLY A 320 25.12 5.16 44.11
C GLY A 320 26.48 4.62 44.55
N ALA A 321 27.58 5.34 44.28
CA ALA A 321 28.95 4.86 44.46
C ALA A 321 29.21 3.50 43.77
N GLY A 322 28.56 3.27 42.62
CA GLY A 322 28.62 2.02 41.86
C GLY A 322 27.50 1.03 42.19
N ASP A 323 26.80 1.18 43.31
CA ASP A 323 25.63 0.35 43.61
C ASP A 323 24.34 1.05 43.13
N ILE A 324 23.75 0.56 42.05
CA ILE A 324 22.52 1.13 41.45
C ILE A 324 21.27 0.33 41.81
N SER A 325 21.38 -0.59 42.78
CA SER A 325 20.28 -1.43 43.25
C SER A 325 19.07 -0.60 43.67
N GLY A 326 17.89 -0.91 43.11
CA GLY A 326 16.62 -0.27 43.47
C GLY A 326 16.41 1.13 42.88
N LEU A 327 17.34 1.64 42.08
CA LEU A 327 17.22 2.96 41.47
C LEU A 327 16.33 2.94 40.23
N THR A 328 15.72 4.09 39.93
CA THR A 328 15.13 4.38 38.63
C THR A 328 16.03 5.38 37.91
N LEU A 329 16.57 4.99 36.76
CA LEU A 329 17.53 5.74 35.98
C LEU A 329 16.84 6.34 34.75
N VAL A 330 16.90 7.66 34.65
CA VAL A 330 16.40 8.43 33.50
C VAL A 330 17.42 8.42 32.36
N PRO A 331 17.03 8.75 31.11
CA PRO A 331 17.97 8.80 29.98
C PRO A 331 19.15 9.72 30.26
N GLY A 332 20.34 9.36 29.78
CA GLY A 332 21.54 10.15 30.04
C GLY A 332 22.84 9.36 29.93
N LEU A 333 23.94 10.10 30.10
CA LEU A 333 25.30 9.58 30.19
C LEU A 333 25.71 9.43 31.65
N TYR A 334 26.04 8.21 32.05
CA TYR A 334 26.46 7.86 33.40
C TYR A 334 27.92 7.42 33.40
N LYS A 335 28.65 7.75 34.47
CA LYS A 335 30.06 7.42 34.60
C LYS A 335 30.45 6.95 36.00
N TRP A 336 31.21 5.86 36.06
CA TRP A 336 31.86 5.35 37.27
C TRP A 336 33.34 5.06 37.05
N GLY A 337 34.16 5.42 38.02
CA GLY A 337 35.58 5.07 38.13
C GLY A 337 35.81 3.67 38.73
N THR A 338 34.74 3.00 39.19
CA THR A 338 34.73 1.64 39.73
C THR A 338 33.79 0.73 38.93
N GLY A 339 33.58 -0.49 39.42
CA GLY A 339 32.52 -1.37 38.89
C GLY A 339 31.13 -0.93 39.32
N VAL A 340 30.12 -1.53 38.68
CA VAL A 340 28.69 -1.33 38.97
C VAL A 340 28.09 -2.63 39.52
N LEU A 341 27.28 -2.50 40.57
CA LEU A 341 26.57 -3.58 41.24
C LEU A 341 25.05 -3.40 41.08
N ILE A 342 24.35 -4.49 40.75
CA ILE A 342 22.89 -4.59 40.71
C ILE A 342 22.50 -5.77 41.60
N SER A 343 22.20 -5.51 42.87
CA SER A 343 21.84 -6.53 43.87
C SER A 343 20.33 -6.66 44.13
N THR A 344 19.56 -5.68 43.65
CA THR A 344 18.10 -5.72 43.50
C THR A 344 17.74 -5.10 42.16
N ASP A 345 16.48 -5.26 41.73
CA ASP A 345 15.99 -4.68 40.47
C ASP A 345 16.37 -3.21 40.31
N VAL A 346 16.71 -2.83 39.08
CA VAL A 346 16.95 -1.45 38.66
C VAL A 346 16.03 -1.13 37.50
N THR A 347 15.44 0.07 37.47
CA THR A 347 14.52 0.47 36.40
C THR A 347 15.16 1.51 35.49
N LEU A 348 15.09 1.33 34.17
CA LEU A 348 15.42 2.34 33.17
C LEU A 348 14.10 2.93 32.64
N SER A 349 13.88 4.22 32.87
CA SER A 349 12.59 4.86 32.59
C SER A 349 12.74 6.05 31.67
N GLY A 350 12.23 5.92 30.44
CA GLY A 350 12.21 6.97 29.42
C GLY A 350 11.42 6.51 28.19
N GLY A 351 11.34 7.36 27.18
CA GLY A 351 10.63 7.08 25.93
C GLY A 351 11.36 6.10 25.00
N SER A 352 10.70 5.72 23.90
CA SER A 352 11.21 4.75 22.93
C SER A 352 12.43 5.20 22.13
N ASN A 353 12.68 6.51 22.08
CA ASN A 353 13.82 7.09 21.38
C ASN A 353 14.92 7.59 22.34
N ASP A 354 14.68 7.50 23.65
CA ASP A 354 15.63 7.96 24.66
C ASP A 354 16.82 7.00 24.79
N VAL A 355 17.97 7.53 25.21
CA VAL A 355 19.25 6.80 25.20
C VAL A 355 19.91 6.79 26.56
N TRP A 356 20.49 5.64 26.92
CA TRP A 356 21.33 5.46 28.09
C TRP A 356 22.73 5.01 27.66
N ILE A 357 23.76 5.68 28.15
CA ILE A 357 25.15 5.20 28.01
C ILE A 357 25.76 5.12 29.41
N PHE A 358 26.19 3.93 29.80
CA PHE A 358 26.86 3.66 31.06
C PHE A 358 28.35 3.42 30.82
N GLN A 359 29.22 4.33 31.30
CA GLN A 359 30.68 4.22 31.24
C GLN A 359 31.22 3.66 32.56
N ILE A 360 31.76 2.45 32.54
CA ILE A 360 32.13 1.71 33.75
C ILE A 360 33.60 1.32 33.66
N ALA A 361 34.44 1.93 34.50
CA ALA A 361 35.87 1.63 34.54
C ALA A 361 36.20 0.27 35.17
N GLY A 362 35.27 -0.31 35.95
CA GLY A 362 35.35 -1.69 36.43
C GLY A 362 34.47 -2.64 35.63
N GLY A 363 34.04 -3.72 36.29
CA GLY A 363 33.07 -4.68 35.76
C GLY A 363 31.63 -4.36 36.16
N ILE A 364 30.69 -5.18 35.66
CA ILE A 364 29.29 -5.17 36.07
C ILE A 364 29.03 -6.50 36.79
N THR A 365 28.38 -6.44 37.95
CA THR A 365 27.89 -7.64 38.64
C THR A 365 26.41 -7.48 38.92
N GLN A 366 25.59 -8.37 38.35
CA GLN A 366 24.17 -8.45 38.64
C GLN A 366 23.90 -9.72 39.44
N ALA A 367 23.29 -9.56 40.61
CA ALA A 367 22.97 -10.66 41.51
C ALA A 367 21.82 -11.54 40.98
N SER A 368 21.74 -12.76 41.52
CA SER A 368 20.74 -13.74 41.13
C SER A 368 19.31 -13.22 41.30
N ALA A 369 18.41 -13.62 40.38
CA ALA A 369 16.98 -13.29 40.43
C ALA A 369 16.66 -11.79 40.53
N THR A 370 17.51 -10.94 39.95
CA THR A 370 17.27 -9.50 39.79
C THR A 370 17.04 -9.15 38.33
N SER A 371 16.37 -8.03 38.08
CA SER A 371 16.02 -7.58 36.72
C SER A 371 16.46 -6.14 36.47
N VAL A 372 16.97 -5.87 35.26
CA VAL A 372 16.92 -4.54 34.65
C VAL A 372 15.54 -4.40 34.02
N VAL A 373 14.74 -3.45 34.50
CA VAL A 373 13.34 -3.28 34.10
C VAL A 373 13.20 -2.05 33.21
N LEU A 374 12.53 -2.17 32.07
CA LEU A 374 12.24 -1.04 31.19
C LEU A 374 10.87 -0.45 31.50
N ALA A 375 10.78 0.88 31.54
CA ALA A 375 9.54 1.63 31.77
C ALA A 375 9.46 2.84 30.83
N GLY A 376 8.24 3.36 30.64
CA GLY A 376 8.01 4.59 29.85
C GLY A 376 8.12 4.43 28.33
N GLY A 377 8.39 3.21 27.84
CA GLY A 377 8.63 2.92 26.42
C GLY A 377 10.10 2.70 26.07
N ALA A 378 11.02 2.77 27.04
CA ALA A 378 12.44 2.51 26.84
C ALA A 378 12.69 1.19 26.10
N LEU A 379 13.63 1.20 25.16
CA LEU A 379 13.94 0.05 24.31
C LEU A 379 15.38 -0.45 24.54
N PRO A 380 15.64 -1.77 24.54
CA PRO A 380 16.97 -2.33 24.80
C PRO A 380 18.01 -1.83 23.79
N LYS A 381 17.61 -1.62 22.53
CA LYS A 381 18.50 -1.13 21.44
C LYS A 381 19.12 0.25 21.70
N ASN A 382 18.57 1.03 22.63
CA ASN A 382 19.04 2.37 22.98
C ASN A 382 19.82 2.43 24.31
N ILE A 383 20.12 1.28 24.90
CA ILE A 383 20.80 1.17 26.18
C ILE A 383 22.17 0.55 25.96
N PHE A 384 23.23 1.28 26.31
CA PHE A 384 24.61 0.86 26.06
C PHE A 384 25.40 0.76 27.37
N TRP A 385 25.92 -0.43 27.67
CA TRP A 385 26.73 -0.73 28.84
C TRP A 385 28.19 -0.93 28.42
N GLN A 386 29.03 0.08 28.61
CA GLN A 386 30.46 -0.02 28.34
C GLN A 386 31.22 -0.35 29.62
N ALA A 387 31.88 -1.51 29.67
CA ALA A 387 32.64 -1.97 30.83
C ALA A 387 34.09 -2.34 30.49
N PHE A 388 35.05 -1.81 31.25
CA PHE A 388 36.48 -2.18 31.13
C PHE A 388 36.80 -3.52 31.83
N GLY A 389 36.02 -3.90 32.84
CA GLY A 389 36.12 -5.19 33.53
C GLY A 389 35.06 -6.19 33.09
N ALA A 390 35.07 -7.36 33.72
CA ALA A 390 34.16 -8.44 33.40
C ALA A 390 32.70 -8.08 33.70
N VAL A 391 31.79 -8.62 32.90
CA VAL A 391 30.34 -8.52 33.13
C VAL A 391 29.85 -9.89 33.58
N ALA A 392 29.27 -9.97 34.77
CA ALA A 392 28.76 -11.20 35.36
C ALA A 392 27.27 -11.04 35.70
N LEU A 393 26.43 -11.84 35.07
CA LEU A 393 25.00 -11.95 35.37
C LEU A 393 24.78 -13.27 36.09
N ASP A 394 24.41 -13.21 37.37
CA ASP A 394 24.20 -14.39 38.20
C ASP A 394 22.90 -15.12 37.84
N THR A 395 22.67 -16.27 38.49
CA THR A 395 21.61 -17.21 38.14
C THR A 395 20.24 -16.55 38.05
N THR A 396 19.50 -16.83 36.98
CA THR A 396 18.14 -16.31 36.72
C THR A 396 18.01 -14.78 36.68
N ALA A 397 19.11 -14.03 36.60
CA ALA A 397 19.05 -12.59 36.41
C ALA A 397 18.53 -12.23 35.00
N HIS A 398 17.86 -11.10 34.87
CA HIS A 398 17.39 -10.56 33.60
C HIS A 398 18.04 -9.21 33.31
N PHE A 399 18.57 -9.05 32.10
CA PHE A 399 19.31 -7.86 31.69
C PHE A 399 18.76 -7.26 30.39
N GLU A 400 18.96 -5.96 30.23
CA GLU A 400 18.40 -5.19 29.13
C GLU A 400 19.48 -4.28 28.53
N GLY A 401 19.72 -4.41 27.22
CA GLY A 401 20.59 -3.53 26.46
C GLY A 401 21.83 -4.16 25.85
N ILE A 402 22.65 -3.32 25.24
CA ILE A 402 23.85 -3.70 24.48
C ILE A 402 25.07 -3.63 25.40
N VAL A 403 25.71 -4.77 25.64
CA VAL A 403 26.92 -4.88 26.46
C VAL A 403 28.16 -4.79 25.57
N LEU A 404 28.99 -3.78 25.80
CA LEU A 404 30.30 -3.55 25.18
C LEU A 404 31.38 -3.80 26.24
N SER A 405 31.90 -5.02 26.32
CA SER A 405 32.89 -5.43 27.34
C SER A 405 34.30 -5.49 26.75
N GLN A 406 35.29 -4.98 27.49
CA GLN A 406 36.70 -5.16 27.15
C GLN A 406 37.21 -6.57 27.50
N THR A 407 36.58 -7.23 28.47
CA THR A 407 36.95 -8.56 28.94
C THR A 407 35.77 -9.51 28.85
N GLU A 408 35.73 -10.55 29.67
CA GLU A 408 34.72 -11.61 29.54
C GLU A 408 33.32 -11.13 29.91
N ILE A 409 32.31 -11.77 29.32
CA ILE A 409 30.91 -11.67 29.72
C ILE A 409 30.44 -13.07 30.10
N THR A 410 29.92 -13.23 31.31
CA THR A 410 29.47 -14.52 31.84
C THR A 410 28.03 -14.43 32.30
N LEU A 411 27.20 -15.34 31.79
CA LEU A 411 25.82 -15.52 32.22
C LEU A 411 25.73 -16.87 32.94
N ALA A 412 25.42 -16.83 34.23
CA ALA A 412 25.21 -18.03 35.03
C ALA A 412 23.85 -18.68 34.73
N THR A 413 23.62 -19.86 35.30
CA THR A 413 22.48 -20.73 34.98
C THR A 413 21.15 -19.98 34.87
N GLY A 414 20.54 -20.03 33.68
CA GLY A 414 19.20 -19.50 33.44
C GLY A 414 19.08 -17.98 33.45
N ALA A 415 20.18 -17.23 33.51
CA ALA A 415 20.15 -15.79 33.25
C ALA A 415 19.68 -15.49 31.81
N SER A 416 19.15 -14.30 31.58
CA SER A 416 18.60 -13.90 30.29
C SER A 416 18.89 -12.44 29.95
N ILE A 417 18.91 -12.12 28.66
CA ILE A 417 19.11 -10.77 28.16
C ILE A 417 18.29 -10.51 26.89
N ASN A 418 17.65 -9.34 26.81
CA ASN A 418 17.23 -8.74 25.55
C ASN A 418 18.27 -7.66 25.19
N GLY A 419 19.09 -7.92 24.18
CA GLY A 419 20.34 -7.18 24.05
C GLY A 419 21.36 -7.81 23.13
N ARG A 420 22.59 -7.32 23.23
CA ARG A 420 23.75 -7.89 22.53
C ARG A 420 24.90 -8.08 23.52
N LEU A 421 25.66 -9.15 23.34
CA LEU A 421 26.84 -9.47 24.13
C LEU A 421 28.09 -9.30 23.26
N LEU A 422 28.70 -8.13 23.31
CA LEU A 422 29.85 -7.76 22.47
C LEU A 422 31.12 -7.70 23.33
N SER A 423 31.94 -8.74 23.25
CA SER A 423 33.10 -8.99 24.11
C SER A 423 34.42 -8.94 23.35
N GLN A 424 35.38 -8.15 23.81
CA GLN A 424 36.75 -8.19 23.28
C GLN A 424 37.56 -9.40 23.77
N THR A 425 36.95 -10.32 24.53
CA THR A 425 37.54 -11.62 24.87
C THR A 425 36.50 -12.73 24.65
N ALA A 426 35.93 -13.33 25.69
CA ALA A 426 35.01 -14.46 25.59
C ALA A 426 33.60 -14.11 26.08
N VAL A 427 32.63 -14.94 25.69
CA VAL A 427 31.28 -14.99 26.27
C VAL A 427 31.00 -16.42 26.73
N SER A 428 30.60 -16.60 27.98
CA SER A 428 30.28 -17.91 28.56
C SER A 428 28.82 -17.95 29.01
N LEU A 429 28.10 -18.97 28.57
CA LEU A 429 26.69 -19.19 28.84
C LEU A 429 26.45 -20.48 29.62
N ASP A 430 25.43 -20.49 30.47
CA ASP A 430 24.89 -21.67 31.14
C ASP A 430 23.36 -21.64 31.05
N GLN A 431 22.81 -22.37 30.07
CA GLN A 431 21.36 -22.50 29.86
C GLN A 431 20.62 -21.16 29.74
N ASN A 432 21.20 -20.20 29.02
CA ASN A 432 20.71 -18.82 28.97
C ASN A 432 19.76 -18.56 27.82
N THR A 433 18.96 -17.50 27.96
CA THR A 433 18.20 -16.92 26.83
C THR A 433 18.83 -15.60 26.41
N VAL A 434 19.24 -15.48 25.15
CA VAL A 434 19.88 -14.29 24.60
C VAL A 434 19.10 -13.88 23.35
N THR A 435 18.41 -12.74 23.41
CA THR A 435 17.50 -12.31 22.35
C THR A 435 17.96 -10.97 21.79
N GLU A 436 18.15 -10.90 20.47
CA GLU A 436 18.43 -9.66 19.76
C GLU A 436 17.33 -8.61 20.01
N PRO A 437 17.67 -7.32 20.22
CA PRO A 437 16.66 -6.28 20.34
C PRO A 437 15.84 -6.15 19.05
N ALA A 438 14.53 -5.94 19.18
CA ALA A 438 13.69 -5.59 18.03
C ALA A 438 14.23 -4.32 17.33
N PRO A 439 14.16 -4.26 15.98
CA PRO A 439 14.74 -3.17 15.18
C PRO A 439 14.23 -1.77 15.53
#